data_AF-A0A933DNA8-F1
#
_entry.id   AF-A0A933DNA8-F1
#
_cell.length_a   1.000
_cell.length_b   1.000
_cell.length_c   1.000
_cell.angle_alpha   90.00
_cell.angle_beta   90.00
_cell.angle_gamma   90.00
#
_symmetry.space_group_name_H-M   'P 1'
#
loop_
_entity.id
_entity.type
_entity.pdbx_description
1 polymer ?
#
loop_
_entity_poly.entity_id
_entity_poly.type
_entity_poly.pdbx_seq_one_letter_code
_entity_poly.pdbx_strand_id
1 'polypeptide(L)'
;MDYNQLATQEAIDATLAALVEKGFAVFVVNTGAEALAKIKEFIPAGASVMNGSSVTLEQIGYIDYLKSGDHGWVNPKEAVLAEKDPAKQALLRRQALTSDYYLGSVHALAENGEFVIGSNTGSQMPHVVYSSPNLIFVVSTKKIVPTLADAMKRLEEHVVPLEDEHMQQLYK
;
A
#
# COMPACT_ATOMS: atom_id res chain seq x y z
N MET A 1 14.19 -15.79 -9.16
CA MET A 1 13.23 -15.04 -10.01
C MET A 1 13.79 -13.63 -10.19
N ASP A 2 13.65 -13.02 -11.36
CA ASP A 2 14.02 -11.62 -11.55
C ASP A 2 12.83 -10.72 -11.19
N TYR A 3 12.86 -10.12 -10.00
CA TYR A 3 11.77 -9.28 -9.49
C TYR A 3 11.67 -7.90 -10.15
N ASN A 4 12.52 -7.60 -11.14
CA ASN A 4 12.45 -6.36 -11.92
C ASN A 4 11.59 -6.51 -13.19
N GLN A 5 11.22 -7.74 -13.55
CA GLN A 5 10.38 -8.03 -14.71
C GLN A 5 8.89 -7.99 -14.35
N LEU A 6 8.07 -7.60 -15.33
CA LEU A 6 6.61 -7.68 -15.20
C LEU A 6 6.19 -9.15 -15.25
N ALA A 7 5.16 -9.51 -14.50
CA ALA A 7 4.55 -10.84 -14.60
C ALA A 7 3.99 -11.08 -16.01
N THR A 8 3.92 -12.35 -16.41
CA THR A 8 3.31 -12.75 -17.67
C THR A 8 1.80 -12.50 -17.65
N GLN A 9 1.18 -12.39 -18.82
CA GLN A 9 -0.28 -12.23 -18.91
C GLN A 9 -1.02 -13.40 -18.23
N GLU A 10 -0.50 -14.62 -18.38
CA GLU A 10 -1.06 -15.82 -17.76
C GLU A 10 -1.06 -15.74 -16.23
N ALA A 11 0.06 -15.29 -15.63
CA ALA A 11 0.16 -15.10 -14.18
C ALA A 11 -0.76 -13.98 -13.70
N ILE A 12 -0.88 -12.88 -14.46
CA ILE A 12 -1.81 -11.80 -14.17
C ILE A 12 -3.25 -12.35 -14.17
N ASP A 13 -3.68 -13.01 -15.24
CA ASP A 13 -5.05 -13.52 -15.39
C ASP A 13 -5.41 -14.51 -14.27
N ALA A 14 -4.51 -15.43 -13.93
CA ALA A 14 -4.67 -16.36 -12.81
C ALA A 14 -4.84 -15.62 -11.47
N THR A 15 -4.00 -14.61 -11.22
CA THR A 15 -4.06 -13.78 -10.01
C THR A 15 -5.36 -13.01 -9.92
N LEU A 16 -5.84 -12.42 -11.02
CA LEU A 16 -7.10 -11.69 -11.06
C LEU A 16 -8.28 -12.59 -10.73
N ALA A 17 -8.33 -13.79 -11.30
CA ALA A 17 -9.38 -14.76 -11.02
C ALA A 17 -9.40 -15.14 -9.54
N ALA A 18 -8.23 -15.44 -8.96
CA ALA A 18 -8.12 -15.82 -7.55
C ALA A 18 -8.51 -14.67 -6.59
N LEU A 19 -8.14 -13.43 -6.92
CA LEU A 19 -8.53 -12.26 -6.14
C LEU A 19 -10.06 -12.04 -6.17
N VAL A 20 -10.68 -12.15 -7.35
CA VAL A 20 -12.13 -12.02 -7.49
C VAL A 20 -12.86 -13.11 -6.73
N GLU A 21 -12.38 -14.37 -6.80
CA GLU A 21 -12.94 -15.48 -6.03
C GLU A 21 -12.88 -15.23 -4.51
N LYS A 22 -11.82 -14.56 -4.04
CA LYS A 22 -11.66 -14.14 -2.64
C LYS A 22 -12.43 -12.87 -2.27
N GLY A 23 -13.21 -12.31 -3.18
CA GLY A 23 -14.08 -11.15 -2.94
C GLY A 23 -13.40 -9.80 -3.08
N PHE A 24 -12.20 -9.73 -3.67
CA PHE A 24 -11.56 -8.45 -3.97
C PHE A 24 -12.14 -7.84 -5.26
N ALA A 25 -12.41 -6.54 -5.23
CA ALA A 25 -12.62 -5.76 -6.45
C ALA A 25 -11.25 -5.45 -7.06
N VAL A 26 -11.02 -5.88 -8.31
CA VAL A 26 -9.71 -5.74 -8.96
C VAL A 26 -9.82 -4.88 -10.21
N PHE A 27 -8.87 -3.95 -10.36
CA PHE A 27 -8.76 -3.06 -11.51
C PHE A 27 -7.34 -3.11 -12.05
N VAL A 28 -7.21 -3.42 -13.34
CA VAL A 28 -5.92 -3.41 -14.04
C VAL A 28 -5.80 -2.10 -14.80
N VAL A 29 -4.67 -1.43 -14.62
CA VAL A 29 -4.30 -0.18 -15.29
C VAL A 29 -2.89 -0.32 -15.83
N ASN A 30 -2.59 0.39 -16.91
CA ASN A 30 -1.31 0.29 -17.61
C ASN A 30 -0.28 1.29 -17.08
N THR A 31 -0.74 2.37 -16.44
CA THR A 31 0.15 3.46 -16.00
C THR A 31 -0.12 3.90 -14.56
N GLY A 32 0.88 4.52 -13.93
CA GLY A 32 0.72 5.13 -12.61
C GLY A 32 -0.32 6.26 -12.60
N ALA A 33 -0.41 7.03 -13.69
CA ALA A 33 -1.41 8.10 -13.81
C ALA A 33 -2.85 7.54 -13.80
N GLU A 34 -3.09 6.43 -14.49
CA GLU A 34 -4.38 5.73 -14.47
C GLU A 34 -4.69 5.15 -13.08
N ALA A 35 -3.68 4.61 -12.39
CA ALA A 35 -3.82 4.13 -11.01
C ALA A 35 -4.27 5.26 -10.07
N LEU A 36 -3.60 6.42 -10.16
CA LEU A 36 -3.94 7.59 -9.36
C LEU A 36 -5.34 8.12 -9.71
N ALA A 37 -5.72 8.14 -10.99
CA ALA A 37 -7.07 8.53 -11.41
C ALA A 37 -8.14 7.61 -10.79
N LYS A 38 -7.92 6.29 -10.81
CA LYS A 38 -8.83 5.32 -10.17
C LYS A 38 -8.96 5.51 -8.67
N ILE A 39 -7.85 5.76 -7.98
CA ILE A 39 -7.88 6.08 -6.54
C ILE A 39 -8.81 7.27 -6.25
N LYS A 40 -8.73 8.34 -7.08
CA LYS A 40 -9.58 9.53 -6.91
C LYS A 40 -11.06 9.25 -7.12
N GLU A 41 -11.41 8.29 -7.98
CA GLU A 41 -12.81 7.88 -8.20
C GLU A 41 -13.39 7.11 -7.01
N PHE A 42 -12.57 6.35 -6.27
CA PHE A 42 -13.04 5.46 -5.21
C PHE A 42 -13.25 6.13 -3.86
N ILE A 43 -12.58 7.26 -3.61
CA ILE A 43 -12.58 7.91 -2.30
C ILE A 43 -13.48 9.15 -2.35
N PRO A 44 -14.63 9.16 -1.65
CA PRO A 44 -15.52 10.30 -1.64
C PRO A 44 -14.91 11.50 -0.90
N ALA A 45 -15.33 12.70 -1.30
CA ALA A 45 -14.97 13.92 -0.58
C ALA A 45 -15.40 13.86 0.89
N GLY A 46 -14.56 14.37 1.78
CA GLY A 46 -14.76 14.35 3.22
C GLY A 46 -14.32 13.07 3.94
N ALA A 47 -14.04 11.98 3.20
CA ALA A 47 -13.55 10.74 3.82
C ALA A 47 -12.15 10.94 4.43
N SER A 48 -11.88 10.24 5.53
CA SER A 48 -10.56 10.18 6.14
C SER A 48 -9.70 9.12 5.47
N VAL A 49 -8.49 9.51 5.09
CA VAL A 49 -7.57 8.69 4.31
C VAL A 49 -6.22 8.60 5.00
N MET A 50 -5.82 7.37 5.34
CA MET A 50 -4.48 7.07 5.82
C MET A 50 -3.72 6.26 4.79
N ASN A 51 -2.39 6.34 4.80
CA ASN A 51 -1.56 5.49 3.97
C ASN A 51 -0.30 5.00 4.68
N GLY A 52 0.12 3.79 4.33
CA GLY A 52 1.44 3.26 4.68
C GLY A 52 2.57 3.96 3.92
N SER A 53 3.81 3.75 4.38
CA SER A 53 4.98 4.04 3.55
C SER A 53 4.94 3.15 2.31
N SER A 54 5.10 3.73 1.12
CA SER A 54 5.01 2.97 -0.13
C SER A 54 5.65 3.71 -1.29
N VAL A 55 6.78 3.18 -1.77
CA VAL A 55 7.43 3.63 -3.01
C VAL A 55 6.47 3.53 -4.21
N THR A 56 5.56 2.55 -4.21
CA THR A 56 4.55 2.43 -5.28
C THR A 56 3.58 3.61 -5.26
N LEU A 57 3.10 4.04 -4.09
CA LEU A 57 2.24 5.23 -3.99
C LEU A 57 3.00 6.52 -4.31
N GLU A 58 4.29 6.60 -3.99
CA GLU A 58 5.15 7.72 -4.40
C GLU A 58 5.28 7.77 -5.93
N GLN A 59 5.62 6.66 -6.57
CA GLN A 59 5.84 6.57 -8.02
C GLN A 59 4.61 6.91 -8.85
N ILE A 60 3.40 6.62 -8.37
CA ILE A 60 2.17 6.98 -9.08
C ILE A 60 1.73 8.45 -8.82
N GLY A 61 2.47 9.20 -7.99
CA GLY A 61 2.15 10.58 -7.64
C GLY A 61 1.06 10.75 -6.57
N TYR A 62 0.65 9.67 -5.89
CA TYR A 62 -0.38 9.75 -4.85
C TYR A 62 0.08 10.59 -3.65
N ILE A 63 1.34 10.44 -3.23
CA ILE A 63 1.87 11.16 -2.07
C ILE A 63 1.92 12.67 -2.33
N ASP A 64 2.30 13.09 -3.54
CA ASP A 64 2.34 14.51 -3.91
C ASP A 64 0.94 15.09 -4.04
N TYR A 65 -0.02 14.32 -4.58
CA TYR A 65 -1.43 14.71 -4.61
C TYR A 65 -2.01 14.89 -3.20
N LEU A 66 -1.68 14.00 -2.27
CA LEU A 66 -2.13 14.13 -0.88
C LEU A 66 -1.51 15.36 -0.19
N LYS A 67 -0.26 15.70 -0.53
CA LYS A 67 0.41 16.91 0.00
C LYS A 67 -0.09 18.21 -0.61
N SER A 68 -0.69 18.18 -1.81
CA SER A 68 -1.19 19.40 -2.46
C SER A 68 -2.43 19.96 -1.76
N GLY A 69 -3.16 19.13 -1.00
CA GLY A 69 -4.42 19.51 -0.34
C GLY A 69 -5.64 19.56 -1.28
N ASP A 70 -5.43 19.51 -2.60
CA ASP A 70 -6.47 19.59 -3.64
C ASP A 70 -7.23 18.27 -3.84
N HIS A 71 -7.39 17.49 -2.78
CA HIS A 71 -7.99 16.16 -2.83
C HIS A 71 -9.36 16.08 -2.15
N GLY A 72 -9.71 17.06 -1.31
CA GLY A 72 -11.01 17.09 -0.62
C GLY A 72 -11.21 15.96 0.39
N TRP A 73 -10.12 15.31 0.83
CA TRP A 73 -10.13 14.25 1.86
C TRP A 73 -9.61 14.79 3.19
N VAL A 74 -9.94 14.14 4.29
CA VAL A 74 -9.27 14.38 5.57
C VAL A 74 -7.99 13.56 5.58
N ASN A 75 -6.83 14.20 5.83
CA ASN A 75 -5.52 13.55 5.91
C ASN A 75 -5.01 13.54 7.36
N PRO A 76 -5.32 12.48 8.16
CA PRO A 76 -4.87 12.42 9.55
C PRO A 76 -3.34 12.42 9.71
N LYS A 77 -2.59 11.96 8.70
CA LYS A 77 -1.13 11.95 8.71
C LYS A 77 -0.56 13.37 8.79
N GLU A 78 -1.18 14.32 8.11
CA GLU A 78 -0.78 15.73 8.18
C GLU A 78 -0.92 16.27 9.60
N ALA A 79 -2.06 16.03 10.25
CA ALA A 79 -2.29 16.44 11.64
C ALA A 79 -1.27 15.80 12.61
N VAL A 80 -0.95 14.51 12.41
CA VAL A 80 0.09 13.81 13.18
C VAL A 80 1.46 14.48 13.01
N LEU A 81 1.84 14.86 11.79
CA LEU A 81 3.17 15.45 11.52
C LEU A 81 3.27 16.91 11.99
N ALA A 82 2.15 17.63 12.01
CA ALA A 82 2.07 19.00 12.51
C ALA A 82 2.21 19.07 14.04
N GLU A 83 1.67 18.10 14.78
CA GLU A 83 1.75 18.05 16.24
C GLU A 83 3.20 17.81 16.73
N LYS A 84 3.63 18.63 17.70
CA LYS A 84 4.99 18.63 18.26
C LYS A 84 5.04 18.04 19.68
N ASP A 85 3.92 18.01 20.38
CA ASP A 85 3.80 17.33 21.67
C ASP A 85 3.77 15.80 21.45
N PRO A 86 4.74 15.03 21.99
CA PRO A 86 4.82 13.59 21.74
C PRO A 86 3.60 12.80 22.21
N ALA A 87 2.98 13.20 23.32
CA ALA A 87 1.82 12.50 23.88
C ALA A 87 0.57 12.73 23.02
N LYS A 88 0.33 13.97 22.59
CA LYS A 88 -0.75 14.30 21.64
C LYS A 88 -0.52 13.67 20.28
N GLN A 89 0.72 13.69 19.79
CA GLN A 89 1.07 13.05 18.53
C GLN A 89 0.80 11.54 18.56
N ALA A 90 1.12 10.87 19.67
CA ALA A 90 0.82 9.45 19.85
C ALA A 90 -0.69 9.16 19.92
N LEU A 91 -1.50 10.07 20.47
CA LEU A 91 -2.96 9.97 20.43
C LEU A 91 -3.50 10.12 19.01
N LEU A 92 -3.03 11.14 18.27
CA LEU A 92 -3.40 11.34 16.86
C LEU A 92 -3.03 10.13 15.99
N ARG A 93 -1.86 9.51 16.21
CA ARG A 93 -1.49 8.26 15.50
C ARG A 93 -2.49 7.13 15.75
N ARG A 94 -2.97 6.98 16.98
CA ARG A 94 -3.98 5.95 17.32
C ARG A 94 -5.34 6.28 16.70
N GLN A 95 -5.74 7.54 16.69
CA GLN A 95 -6.97 7.99 16.04
C GLN A 95 -6.92 7.81 14.52
N ALA A 96 -5.76 8.06 13.90
CA ALA A 96 -5.57 7.85 12.47
C ALA A 96 -5.83 6.39 12.05
N LEU A 97 -5.67 5.41 12.96
CA LEU A 97 -5.96 4.00 12.67
C LEU A 97 -7.42 3.74 12.27
N THR A 98 -8.36 4.60 12.70
CA THR A 98 -9.79 4.45 12.37
C THR A 98 -10.19 5.24 11.13
N SER A 99 -9.25 5.49 10.21
CA SER A 99 -9.55 6.17 8.94
C SER A 99 -10.45 5.32 8.05
N ASP A 100 -11.39 5.97 7.37
CA ASP A 100 -12.37 5.36 6.46
C ASP A 100 -11.69 4.58 5.33
N TYR A 101 -10.56 5.08 4.84
CA TYR A 101 -9.74 4.45 3.82
C TYR A 101 -8.30 4.28 4.30
N TYR A 102 -7.74 3.12 3.97
CA TYR A 102 -6.30 2.91 4.02
C TYR A 102 -5.75 2.55 2.64
N LEU A 103 -4.70 3.28 2.23
CA LEU A 103 -3.96 3.00 1.02
C LEU A 103 -2.59 2.41 1.33
N GLY A 104 -2.24 1.39 0.58
CA GLY A 104 -0.93 0.77 0.71
C GLY A 104 -0.54 0.02 -0.54
N SER A 105 0.57 -0.69 -0.40
CA SER A 105 0.99 -1.72 -1.32
C SER A 105 1.39 -2.94 -0.49
N VAL A 106 1.52 -4.06 -1.17
CA VAL A 106 2.06 -5.29 -0.58
C VAL A 106 3.53 -5.47 -0.97
N HIS A 107 4.20 -6.38 -0.28
CA HIS A 107 5.56 -6.79 -0.59
C HIS A 107 5.59 -7.96 -1.57
N ALA A 108 4.57 -8.81 -1.59
CA ALA A 108 4.36 -9.79 -2.64
C ALA A 108 2.88 -10.16 -2.74
N LEU A 109 2.47 -10.64 -3.90
CA LEU A 109 1.15 -11.18 -4.17
C LEU A 109 1.34 -12.54 -4.84
N ALA A 110 0.94 -13.62 -4.17
CA ALA A 110 0.95 -14.93 -4.78
C ALA A 110 -0.18 -15.04 -5.83
N GLU A 111 0.02 -15.83 -6.88
CA GLU A 111 -0.98 -16.04 -7.96
C GLU A 111 -2.32 -16.59 -7.45
N ASN A 112 -2.33 -17.24 -6.29
CA ASN A 112 -3.54 -17.69 -5.62
C ASN A 112 -4.25 -16.58 -4.82
N GLY A 113 -3.85 -15.32 -4.94
CA GLY A 113 -4.48 -14.16 -4.30
C GLY A 113 -4.06 -13.91 -2.84
N GLU A 114 -2.98 -14.54 -2.36
CA GLU A 114 -2.44 -14.29 -1.02
C GLU A 114 -1.46 -13.11 -1.00
N PHE A 115 -1.69 -12.15 -0.11
CA PHE A 115 -0.84 -10.98 0.08
C PHE A 115 0.20 -11.21 1.17
N VAL A 116 1.46 -10.82 0.90
CA VAL A 116 2.52 -10.77 1.92
C VAL A 116 2.85 -9.33 2.25
N ILE A 117 2.71 -8.97 3.52
CA ILE A 117 3.02 -7.65 4.06
C ILE A 117 3.96 -7.81 5.26
N GLY A 118 5.24 -7.49 5.09
CA GLY A 118 6.18 -7.30 6.20
C GLY A 118 5.91 -6.00 6.96
N SER A 119 5.99 -6.05 8.29
CA SER A 119 5.92 -4.87 9.15
C SER A 119 6.88 -5.01 10.31
N ASN A 120 7.79 -4.03 10.47
CA ASN A 120 8.67 -4.00 11.63
C ASN A 120 7.93 -3.47 12.88
N THR A 121 7.26 -2.33 12.75
CA THR A 121 6.59 -1.66 13.89
C THR A 121 5.15 -2.14 14.11
N GLY A 122 4.59 -2.90 13.17
CA GLY A 122 3.17 -3.28 13.16
C GLY A 122 2.21 -2.14 12.83
N SER A 123 2.69 -0.92 12.59
CA SER A 123 1.85 0.29 12.53
C SER A 123 0.76 0.29 11.46
N GLN A 124 0.96 -0.41 10.34
CA GLN A 124 -0.06 -0.55 9.29
C GLN A 124 -1.00 -1.75 9.49
N MET A 125 -0.65 -2.70 10.37
CA MET A 125 -1.45 -3.91 10.57
C MET A 125 -2.87 -3.61 11.06
N PRO A 126 -3.09 -2.69 12.03
CA PRO A 126 -4.45 -2.38 12.47
C PRO A 126 -5.36 -1.97 11.31
N HIS A 127 -4.88 -1.12 10.40
CA HIS A 127 -5.64 -0.74 9.20
C HIS A 127 -6.01 -1.96 8.36
N VAL A 128 -5.01 -2.78 8.03
CA VAL A 128 -5.14 -3.89 7.09
C VAL A 128 -6.03 -5.01 7.62
N VAL A 129 -5.97 -5.32 8.92
CA VAL A 129 -6.61 -6.51 9.49
C VAL A 129 -7.84 -6.21 10.34
N TYR A 130 -8.10 -4.95 10.70
CA TYR A 130 -9.12 -4.64 11.70
C TYR A 130 -9.90 -3.33 11.48
N SER A 131 -9.24 -2.19 11.32
CA SER A 131 -9.85 -0.90 11.62
C SER A 131 -10.35 -0.11 10.42
N SER A 132 -9.72 -0.22 9.25
CA SER A 132 -10.13 0.56 8.08
C SER A 132 -11.23 -0.18 7.30
N PRO A 133 -12.42 0.43 7.11
CA PRO A 133 -13.52 -0.23 6.42
C PRO A 133 -13.26 -0.39 4.92
N ASN A 134 -12.40 0.46 4.33
CA ASN A 134 -12.02 0.38 2.93
C ASN A 134 -10.50 0.26 2.79
N LEU A 135 -10.05 -0.76 2.07
CA LEU A 135 -8.63 -1.01 1.77
C LEU A 135 -8.39 -0.89 0.27
N ILE A 136 -7.43 -0.06 -0.12
CA ILE A 136 -6.98 0.04 -1.51
C ILE A 136 -5.49 -0.31 -1.55
N PHE A 137 -5.19 -1.47 -2.13
CA PHE A 137 -3.82 -1.87 -2.42
C PHE A 137 -3.47 -1.57 -3.87
N VAL A 138 -2.45 -0.73 -4.07
CA VAL A 138 -1.85 -0.53 -5.39
C VAL A 138 -0.67 -1.48 -5.52
N VAL A 139 -0.78 -2.45 -6.41
CA VAL A 139 0.19 -3.54 -6.55
C VAL A 139 0.74 -3.57 -7.98
N SER A 140 2.04 -3.37 -8.13
CA SER A 140 2.71 -3.59 -9.42
C SER A 140 2.73 -5.08 -9.75
N THR A 141 2.55 -5.44 -11.02
CA THR A 141 2.65 -6.83 -11.49
C THR A 141 4.04 -7.44 -11.27
N LYS A 142 5.09 -6.62 -11.04
CA LYS A 142 6.42 -7.10 -10.57
C LYS A 142 6.40 -7.76 -9.19
N LYS A 143 5.30 -7.63 -8.46
CA LYS A 143 5.09 -8.21 -7.13
C LYS A 143 4.32 -9.52 -7.17
N ILE A 144 3.83 -9.93 -8.35
CA ILE A 144 3.15 -11.22 -8.53
C ILE A 144 4.20 -12.33 -8.58
N VAL A 145 3.95 -13.40 -7.83
CA VAL A 145 4.81 -14.58 -7.74
C VAL A 145 3.96 -15.86 -7.72
N PRO A 146 4.50 -17.02 -8.09
CA PRO A 146 3.69 -18.23 -8.26
C PRO A 146 3.01 -18.73 -6.97
N THR A 147 3.72 -18.69 -5.84
CA THR A 147 3.24 -19.28 -4.59
C THR A 147 3.49 -18.40 -3.37
N LEU A 148 2.81 -18.70 -2.26
CA LEU A 148 3.09 -18.06 -0.97
C LEU A 148 4.54 -18.28 -0.52
N ALA A 149 5.13 -19.45 -0.79
CA ALA A 149 6.53 -19.71 -0.47
C ALA A 149 7.47 -18.79 -1.27
N ASP A 150 7.16 -18.54 -2.55
CA ASP A 150 7.91 -17.57 -3.36
C ASP A 150 7.65 -16.12 -2.92
N ALA A 151 6.46 -15.82 -2.40
CA ALA A 151 6.13 -14.52 -1.84
C ALA A 151 6.95 -14.22 -0.57
N MET A 152 7.11 -15.22 0.30
CA MET A 152 8.02 -15.15 1.46
C MET A 152 9.48 -14.99 1.03
N LYS A 153 9.95 -15.76 0.04
CA LYS A 153 11.31 -15.59 -0.50
C LYS A 153 11.53 -14.19 -1.09
N ARG A 154 10.57 -13.65 -1.85
CA ARG A 154 10.64 -12.27 -2.37
C ARG A 154 10.75 -11.26 -1.22
N LEU A 155 10.00 -11.46 -0.14
CA LEU A 155 10.11 -10.59 1.03
C LEU A 155 11.53 -10.63 1.62
N GLU A 156 12.04 -11.82 1.91
CA GLU A 156 13.32 -12.00 2.61
C GLU A 156 14.55 -11.69 1.75
N GLU A 157 14.58 -12.14 0.50
CA GLU A 157 15.78 -12.09 -0.35
C GLU A 157 15.86 -10.83 -1.21
N HIS A 158 14.75 -10.10 -1.39
CA HIS A 158 14.72 -8.93 -2.28
C HIS A 158 14.20 -7.68 -1.58
N VAL A 159 13.08 -7.76 -0.88
CA VAL A 159 12.49 -6.56 -0.26
C VAL A 159 13.27 -6.11 0.98
N VAL A 160 13.52 -7.01 1.92
CA VAL A 160 14.20 -6.66 3.19
C VAL A 160 15.59 -6.06 2.94
N PRO A 161 16.45 -6.61 2.07
CA PRO A 161 17.75 -6.00 1.77
C PRO A 161 17.64 -4.59 1.18
N LEU A 162 16.70 -4.36 0.25
CA LEU A 162 16.48 -3.04 -0.35
C LEU A 162 15.98 -2.02 0.69
N GLU A 163 15.09 -2.45 1.58
CA GLU A 163 14.57 -1.58 2.64
C GLU A 163 15.65 -1.28 3.69
N ASP A 164 16.50 -2.25 4.05
CA ASP A 164 17.62 -2.02 4.97
C ASP A 164 18.61 -1.00 4.40
N GLU A 165 19.02 -1.15 3.14
CA GLU A 165 19.88 -0.18 2.46
C GLU A 165 19.23 1.22 2.41
N HIS A 166 17.93 1.29 2.10
CA HIS A 166 17.18 2.54 2.06
C HIS A 166 17.12 3.20 3.45
N MET A 167 16.82 2.45 4.51
CA MET A 167 16.77 2.98 5.87
C MET A 167 18.14 3.45 6.35
N GLN A 168 19.20 2.72 6.05
CA GLN A 168 20.57 3.15 6.35
C GLN A 168 20.93 4.45 5.62
N GLN A 169 20.38 4.73 4.43
CA GLN A 169 20.62 5.99 3.73
C GLN A 169 19.82 7.17 4.33
N LEU A 170 18.58 6.93 4.76
CA LEU A 170 17.73 7.98 5.33
C LEU A 170 18.16 8.45 6.73
N TYR A 171 18.74 7.56 7.54
CA TYR A 171 19.12 7.84 8.93
C TYR A 171 20.64 7.93 9.16
N LYS A 172 21.40 8.19 8.08
CA LYS A 172 22.83 8.51 8.14
C LYS A 172 23.09 9.90 8.72
#